data_AF-E9HLN8-F1
#
_entry.id   AF-E9HLN8-F1
#
_cell.length_a   1.000
_cell.length_b   1.000
_cell.length_c   1.000
_cell.angle_alpha   90.00
_cell.angle_beta   90.00
_cell.angle_gamma   90.00
#
_symmetry.space_group_name_H-M   'P 1'
#
loop_
_entity.id
_entity.type
_entity.pdbx_description
1 polymer ?
#
loop_
_entity_poly.entity_id
_entity_poly.type
_entity_poly.pdbx_seq_one_letter_code
_entity_poly.pdbx_strand_id
1 'polypeptide(L)'
;MEALSAGADISMIGQFGVGSYSAYLVADKVTVHSKHNDDEQYVWESSAGGSFTIKPDHREPMGRETKIILHLKVIRKNSVKKCMELFEELAEDKENFKKFYEQFSKNLKLGVHEDYSTNHKKIADLIRFHTSASGENQVIFMTEPIDEYVVQQLKEYDGKQLVSVTKEGLELPEDDGETKKRESDKAKFEGLCKIIKDILDFALQQTSPTLGGQQGQQNISIVASTVGISQSGIFAVTVERPL
;
A
#
# COMPACT_ATOMS: atom_id res chain seq x y z
N MET A 1 -9.93 39.02 -1.18
CA MET A 1 -8.64 38.31 -0.96
C MET A 1 -7.62 39.40 -0.66
N GLU A 2 -7.57 39.87 0.59
CA GLU A 2 -6.50 40.75 1.02
C GLU A 2 -5.32 39.88 1.45
N ALA A 3 -4.38 39.67 0.54
CA ALA A 3 -3.03 39.33 0.95
C ALA A 3 -2.43 40.64 1.47
N LEU A 4 -2.22 40.75 2.78
CA LEU A 4 -1.38 41.81 3.33
C LEU A 4 0.02 41.63 2.73
N SER A 5 0.28 42.39 1.66
CA SER A 5 1.58 42.50 1.00
C SER A 5 2.57 43.11 1.99
N ALA A 6 3.79 42.57 1.97
CA ALA A 6 4.94 42.99 2.77
C ALA A 6 4.98 44.52 2.96
N GLY A 7 4.88 44.95 4.22
CA GLY A 7 4.79 46.36 4.60
C GLY A 7 3.95 46.62 5.85
N ALA A 8 3.17 45.63 6.32
CA ALA A 8 2.52 45.70 7.62
C ALA A 8 3.57 45.56 8.73
N ASP A 9 3.62 46.58 9.56
CA ASP A 9 4.52 46.84 10.66
C ASP A 9 5.04 45.57 11.37
N ILE A 10 6.36 45.41 11.40
CA ILE A 10 7.09 44.35 12.13
C ILE A 10 6.76 44.37 13.65
N SER A 11 6.01 45.37 14.10
CA SER A 11 5.43 45.51 15.44
C SER A 11 4.27 44.53 15.76
N MET A 12 3.66 43.84 14.77
CA MET A 12 2.58 42.87 15.04
C MET A 12 3.03 41.56 15.73
N ILE A 13 4.33 41.31 15.82
CA ILE A 13 4.94 40.25 16.65
C ILE A 13 4.51 40.33 18.12
N GLY A 14 4.03 41.50 18.57
CA GLY A 14 3.53 41.74 19.94
C GLY A 14 2.01 41.64 20.14
N GLN A 15 1.19 41.44 19.09
CA GLN A 15 -0.28 41.43 19.23
C GLN A 15 -0.89 40.03 19.39
N PHE A 16 -0.29 39.01 18.78
CA PHE A 16 -0.61 37.61 19.05
C PHE A 16 0.48 37.07 19.97
N GLY A 17 0.25 37.13 21.28
CA GLY A 17 1.23 36.85 22.31
C GLY A 17 2.00 35.52 22.12
N VAL A 18 3.08 35.38 22.89
CA VAL A 18 4.11 34.32 22.87
C VAL A 18 3.60 32.87 22.64
N GLY A 19 2.34 32.58 22.96
CA GLY A 19 1.68 31.30 22.67
C GLY A 19 1.47 30.98 21.18
N SER A 20 1.33 31.98 20.30
CA SER A 20 1.13 31.77 18.85
C SER A 20 2.35 31.11 18.19
N TYR A 21 3.56 31.53 18.55
CA TYR A 21 4.81 30.96 18.03
C TYR A 21 5.02 29.51 18.45
N SER A 22 4.55 29.14 19.66
CA SER A 22 4.68 27.77 20.15
C SER A 22 3.90 26.77 19.30
N ALA A 23 2.80 27.20 18.66
CA ALA A 23 2.03 26.35 17.73
C ALA A 23 2.84 25.98 16.48
N TYR A 24 3.70 26.87 15.98
CA TYR A 24 4.57 26.62 14.84
C TYR A 24 5.82 25.80 15.17
N LEU A 25 6.13 25.60 16.45
CA LEU A 25 7.14 24.61 16.85
C LEU A 25 6.66 23.18 16.57
N VAL A 26 5.34 22.96 16.55
CA VAL A 26 4.74 21.64 16.38
C VAL A 26 3.96 21.46 15.08
N ALA A 27 3.46 22.54 14.49
CA ALA A 27 2.59 22.51 13.31
C ALA A 27 3.18 23.30 12.14
N ASP A 28 3.05 22.77 10.91
CA ASP A 28 3.44 23.49 9.69
C ASP A 28 2.38 24.51 9.25
N LYS A 29 1.14 24.25 9.63
CA LYS A 29 -0.01 25.13 9.42
C LYS A 29 -0.88 25.21 10.67
N VAL A 30 -1.41 26.39 10.94
CA VAL A 30 -2.37 26.64 12.01
C VAL A 30 -3.62 27.24 11.39
N THR A 31 -4.78 26.67 11.70
CA THR A 31 -6.09 27.19 11.31
C THR A 31 -6.87 27.54 12.57
N VAL A 32 -7.37 28.76 12.67
CA VAL A 32 -8.19 29.22 13.78
C VAL A 32 -9.56 29.60 13.24
N HIS A 33 -10.58 28.92 13.72
CA HIS A 33 -11.97 29.31 13.51
C HIS A 33 -12.43 30.08 14.75
N SER A 34 -13.00 31.26 14.57
CA SER A 34 -13.47 32.08 15.69
C SER A 34 -14.82 32.73 15.35
N LYS A 35 -15.73 32.70 16.32
CA LYS A 35 -17.00 33.43 16.28
C LYS A 35 -17.12 34.31 17.52
N HIS A 36 -17.11 35.62 17.32
CA HIS A 36 -17.46 36.58 18.35
C HIS A 36 -18.99 36.72 18.46
N ASN A 37 -19.50 37.31 19.55
CA ASN A 37 -20.95 37.50 19.72
C ASN A 37 -21.50 38.47 18.68
N ASP A 38 -20.77 39.54 18.41
CA ASP A 38 -21.25 40.69 17.63
C ASP A 38 -20.78 40.69 16.17
N ASP A 39 -19.90 39.75 15.79
CA ASP A 39 -19.29 39.66 14.45
C ASP A 39 -19.62 38.36 13.75
N GLU A 40 -19.38 38.28 12.45
CA GLU A 40 -19.48 37.03 11.70
C GLU A 40 -18.41 36.00 12.09
N GLN A 41 -18.57 34.76 11.62
CA GLN A 41 -17.57 33.71 11.82
C GLN A 41 -16.43 33.90 10.84
N TYR A 42 -15.18 33.83 11.32
CA TYR A 42 -13.99 33.95 10.49
C TYR A 42 -13.06 32.75 10.66
N VAL A 43 -12.36 32.42 9.59
CA VAL A 43 -11.22 31.51 9.59
C VAL A 43 -9.95 32.28 9.32
N TRP A 44 -9.01 32.19 10.26
CA TRP A 44 -7.63 32.60 10.07
C TRP A 44 -6.79 31.37 9.75
N GLU A 45 -5.98 31.43 8.71
CA GLU A 45 -5.05 30.35 8.36
C GLU A 45 -3.66 30.93 8.08
N SER A 46 -2.64 30.31 8.67
CA SER A 46 -1.25 30.70 8.43
C SER A 46 -0.32 29.49 8.48
N SER A 47 0.67 29.52 7.59
CA SER A 47 1.79 28.57 7.56
C SER A 47 3.03 29.24 8.14
N ALA A 48 4.00 28.48 8.63
CA ALA A 48 5.22 28.98 9.29
C ALA A 48 6.14 29.91 8.43
N GLY A 49 5.71 30.30 7.23
CA GLY A 49 6.42 31.16 6.27
C GLY A 49 6.12 32.66 6.37
N GLY A 50 5.51 33.14 7.45
CA GLY A 50 5.35 34.58 7.72
C GLY A 50 4.16 35.27 7.05
N SER A 51 3.28 34.53 6.37
CA SER A 51 2.03 35.05 5.81
C SER A 51 0.80 34.39 6.43
N PHE A 52 -0.31 35.12 6.51
CA PHE A 52 -1.59 34.60 6.96
C PHE A 52 -2.73 35.07 6.04
N THR A 53 -3.87 34.39 6.13
CA THR A 53 -5.10 34.76 5.43
C THR A 53 -6.28 34.72 6.40
N ILE A 54 -7.19 35.69 6.27
CA ILE A 54 -8.47 35.73 7.00
C ILE A 54 -9.59 35.68 5.97
N LYS A 55 -10.58 34.83 6.19
CA LYS A 55 -11.76 34.71 5.33
C LYS A 55 -13.01 34.50 6.17
N PRO A 56 -14.19 34.97 5.74
CA PRO A 56 -15.46 34.55 6.34
C PRO A 56 -15.61 33.03 6.27
N ASP A 57 -16.15 32.43 7.32
CA ASP A 57 -16.35 30.99 7.43
C ASP A 57 -17.83 30.64 7.39
N HIS A 58 -18.27 30.00 6.31
CA HIS A 58 -19.66 29.63 6.04
C HIS A 58 -20.00 28.18 6.40
N ARG A 59 -19.17 27.54 7.23
CA ARG A 59 -19.46 26.21 7.78
C ARG A 59 -20.64 26.26 8.76
N GLU A 60 -20.94 25.13 9.39
CA GLU A 60 -21.97 25.07 10.44
C GLU A 60 -21.79 26.22 11.44
N PRO A 61 -22.85 27.01 11.72
CA PRO A 61 -22.78 28.13 12.63
C PRO A 61 -22.30 27.68 14.01
N MET A 62 -21.16 28.19 14.43
CA MET A 62 -20.65 27.95 15.78
C MET A 62 -21.31 28.90 16.78
N GLY A 63 -21.41 28.47 18.04
CA GLY A 63 -21.68 29.38 19.15
C GLY A 63 -20.49 30.32 19.41
N ARG A 64 -20.45 31.00 20.57
CA ARG A 64 -19.26 31.75 21.00
C ARG A 64 -18.12 30.78 21.28
N GLU A 65 -17.28 30.53 20.28
CA GLU A 65 -16.21 29.55 20.34
C GLU A 65 -14.99 29.99 19.53
N THR A 66 -13.82 29.56 19.98
CA THR A 66 -12.57 29.63 19.22
C THR A 66 -12.00 28.22 19.12
N LYS A 67 -11.87 27.70 17.90
CA LYS A 67 -11.33 26.39 17.60
C LYS A 67 -10.00 26.53 16.88
N ILE A 68 -8.94 25.97 17.47
CA ILE A 68 -7.59 25.97 16.92
C ILE A 68 -7.27 24.58 16.38
N ILE A 69 -6.86 24.49 15.12
CA ILE A 69 -6.47 23.27 14.43
C ILE A 69 -4.99 23.38 14.09
N LEU A 70 -4.20 22.48 14.65
CA LEU A 70 -2.77 22.34 14.39
C LEU A 70 -2.53 21.24 13.36
N HIS A 71 -1.94 21.59 12.21
CA HIS A 71 -1.59 20.62 11.18
C HIS A 71 -0.19 20.09 11.48
N LEU A 72 -0.08 18.84 11.95
CA LEU A 72 1.19 18.25 12.45
C LEU A 72 1.95 17.45 11.37
N LYS A 73 1.96 17.92 10.12
CA LYS A 73 2.46 17.11 8.99
C LYS A 73 3.96 16.83 9.08
N VAL A 74 4.74 17.80 9.56
CA VAL A 74 6.20 17.68 9.67
C VAL A 74 6.62 16.72 10.77
N ILE A 75 5.97 16.78 11.95
CA ILE A 75 6.24 15.84 13.05
C ILE A 75 5.97 14.41 12.57
N ARG A 76 4.79 14.16 11.97
CA ARG A 76 4.44 12.85 11.45
C ARG A 76 5.49 12.33 10.47
N LYS A 77 5.89 13.17 9.50
CA LYS A 77 6.89 12.81 8.48
C LYS A 77 8.25 12.46 9.11
N ASN A 78 8.72 13.27 10.07
CA ASN A 78 10.02 13.06 10.70
C ASN A 78 10.02 11.83 11.62
N SER A 79 8.96 11.61 12.39
CA SER A 79 8.82 10.42 13.23
C SER A 79 8.78 9.14 12.40
N VAL A 80 7.98 9.12 11.32
CA VAL A 80 7.93 7.96 10.40
C VAL A 80 9.31 7.72 9.79
N LYS A 81 10.00 8.78 9.34
CA LYS A 81 11.37 8.65 8.81
C LYS A 81 12.32 8.00 9.82
N LYS A 82 12.27 8.41 11.08
CA LYS A 82 13.11 7.84 12.15
C LYS A 82 12.75 6.39 12.48
N CYS A 83 11.47 6.03 12.46
CA CYS A 83 11.07 4.62 12.59
C CYS A 83 11.61 3.77 11.43
N MET A 84 11.57 4.28 10.19
CA MET A 84 12.11 3.54 9.04
C MET A 84 13.62 3.32 9.15
N GLU A 85 14.38 4.35 9.56
CA GLU A 85 15.82 4.22 9.83
C GLU A 85 16.09 3.14 10.89
N LEU A 86 15.32 3.13 11.98
CA LEU A 86 15.42 2.10 13.03
C LEU A 86 15.09 0.69 12.50
N PHE A 87 14.08 0.56 11.62
CA PHE A 87 13.72 -0.75 11.06
C PHE A 87 14.79 -1.29 10.12
N GLU A 88 15.44 -0.41 9.35
CA GLU A 88 16.58 -0.75 8.50
C GLU A 88 17.76 -1.23 9.35
N GLU A 89 18.11 -0.54 10.44
CA GLU A 89 19.14 -0.97 11.40
C GLU A 89 18.79 -2.33 12.05
N LEU A 90 17.54 -2.52 12.48
CA LEU A 90 17.08 -3.80 13.04
C LEU A 90 17.20 -4.95 12.04
N ALA A 91 17.01 -4.67 10.74
CA ALA A 91 17.08 -5.67 9.69
C ALA A 91 18.50 -6.21 9.43
N GLU A 92 19.54 -5.51 9.89
CA GLU A 92 20.93 -5.98 9.83
C GLU A 92 21.19 -7.16 10.79
N ASP A 93 20.45 -7.24 11.89
CA ASP A 93 20.52 -8.33 12.87
C ASP A 93 19.34 -9.30 12.68
N LYS A 94 19.64 -10.50 12.16
CA LYS A 94 18.61 -11.51 11.86
C LYS A 94 17.80 -11.93 13.10
N GLU A 95 18.40 -11.98 14.29
CA GLU A 95 17.71 -12.45 15.50
C GLU A 95 16.78 -11.37 16.05
N ASN A 96 17.25 -10.12 16.08
CA ASN A 96 16.45 -8.99 16.53
C ASN A 96 15.34 -8.67 15.52
N PHE A 97 15.65 -8.70 14.22
CA PHE A 97 14.64 -8.52 13.19
C PHE A 97 13.55 -9.58 13.26
N LYS A 98 13.90 -10.84 13.53
CA LYS A 98 12.91 -11.92 13.69
C LYS A 98 11.93 -11.59 14.81
N LYS A 99 12.42 -11.21 15.99
CA LYS A 99 11.57 -10.83 17.15
C LYS A 99 10.69 -9.62 16.82
N PHE A 100 11.25 -8.61 16.17
CA PHE A 100 10.51 -7.45 15.70
C PHE A 100 9.41 -7.83 14.70
N TYR A 101 9.76 -8.63 13.69
CA TYR A 101 8.85 -9.02 12.62
C TYR A 101 7.70 -9.88 13.14
N GLU A 102 7.97 -10.81 14.08
CA GLU A 102 6.92 -11.61 14.73
C GLU A 102 5.85 -10.75 15.42
N GLN A 103 6.22 -9.58 15.95
CA GLN A 103 5.30 -8.68 16.63
C GLN A 103 4.65 -7.64 15.71
N PHE A 104 5.38 -7.16 14.70
CA PHE A 104 5.01 -5.97 13.92
C PHE A 104 4.83 -6.22 12.41
N SER A 105 4.92 -7.47 11.93
CA SER A 105 4.74 -7.80 10.50
C SER A 105 3.43 -7.25 9.93
N LYS A 106 2.32 -7.35 10.67
CA LYS A 106 1.01 -6.85 10.25
C LYS A 106 1.01 -5.33 10.04
N ASN A 107 1.72 -4.59 10.88
CA ASN A 107 1.85 -3.14 10.76
C ASN A 107 2.66 -2.74 9.52
N LEU A 108 3.73 -3.48 9.23
CA LEU A 108 4.52 -3.26 8.00
C LEU A 108 3.67 -3.55 6.75
N LYS A 109 2.96 -4.69 6.74
CA LYS A 109 2.07 -5.08 5.64
C LYS A 109 0.96 -4.05 5.40
N LEU A 110 0.35 -3.53 6.47
CA LEU A 110 -0.62 -2.44 6.37
C LEU A 110 0.01 -1.16 5.84
N GLY A 111 1.25 -0.87 6.25
CA GLY A 111 2.02 0.29 5.76
C GLY A 111 2.24 0.28 4.25
N VAL A 112 2.43 -0.88 3.62
CA VAL A 112 2.49 -0.99 2.14
C VAL A 112 1.17 -0.62 1.49
N HIS A 113 0.05 -0.96 2.12
CA HIS A 113 -1.27 -0.63 1.62
C HIS A 113 -1.62 0.87 1.77
N GLU A 114 -1.31 1.45 2.93
CA GLU A 114 -1.73 2.82 3.28
C GLU A 114 -0.74 3.91 2.86
N ASP A 115 0.57 3.64 2.85
CA ASP A 115 1.62 4.62 2.52
C ASP A 115 2.21 4.40 1.11
N TYR A 116 1.30 4.23 0.14
CA TYR A 116 1.65 4.00 -1.26
C TYR A 116 2.53 5.12 -1.84
N SER A 117 2.29 6.37 -1.45
CA SER A 117 2.92 7.53 -2.09
C SER A 117 4.38 7.78 -1.69
N THR A 118 4.78 7.43 -0.46
CA THR A 118 6.04 7.93 0.11
C THR A 118 6.99 6.82 0.53
N ASN A 119 6.51 5.84 1.31
CA ASN A 119 7.40 4.86 1.95
C ASN A 119 7.21 3.41 1.47
N HIS A 120 6.25 3.13 0.57
CA HIS A 120 5.90 1.75 0.17
C HIS A 120 7.10 0.89 -0.24
N LYS A 121 8.06 1.42 -1.03
CA LYS A 121 9.24 0.65 -1.49
C LYS A 121 10.11 0.21 -0.31
N LYS A 122 10.41 1.15 0.58
CA LYS A 122 11.22 0.88 1.78
C LYS A 122 10.53 -0.12 2.72
N ILE A 123 9.21 -0.01 2.86
CA ILE A 123 8.45 -0.96 3.69
C ILE A 123 8.43 -2.34 3.01
N ALA A 124 8.28 -2.41 1.68
CA ALA A 124 8.33 -3.66 0.93
C ALA A 124 9.67 -4.38 1.10
N ASP A 125 10.80 -3.65 1.15
CA ASP A 125 12.13 -4.21 1.44
C ASP A 125 12.23 -4.87 2.83
N LEU A 126 11.37 -4.49 3.78
CA LEU A 126 11.31 -5.04 5.14
C LEU A 126 10.35 -6.22 5.27
N ILE A 127 9.45 -6.44 4.31
CA ILE A 127 8.52 -7.57 4.37
C ILE A 127 9.27 -8.88 4.14
N ARG A 128 8.86 -9.92 4.88
CA ARG A 128 9.37 -11.29 4.77
C ARG A 128 8.21 -12.24 4.53
N PHE A 129 8.41 -13.18 3.64
CA PHE A 129 7.48 -14.26 3.34
C PHE A 129 8.20 -15.59 3.39
N HIS A 130 7.43 -16.66 3.61
CA HIS A 130 7.90 -18.00 3.34
C HIS A 130 7.93 -18.21 1.83
N THR A 131 8.98 -18.86 1.33
CA THR A 131 9.10 -19.20 -0.09
C THR A 131 9.32 -20.69 -0.26
N SER A 132 8.96 -21.23 -1.43
CA SER A 132 9.36 -22.57 -1.81
C SER A 132 10.87 -22.57 -2.10
N ALA A 133 11.64 -23.41 -1.40
CA ALA A 133 13.05 -23.63 -1.71
C ALA A 133 13.17 -24.45 -3.00
N SER A 134 12.99 -23.86 -4.18
CA SER A 134 13.32 -24.56 -5.42
C SER A 134 13.60 -23.62 -6.60
N GLY A 135 14.87 -23.61 -7.02
CA GLY A 135 15.30 -23.24 -8.37
C GLY A 135 15.00 -21.80 -8.84
N GLU A 136 14.88 -21.66 -10.15
CA GLU A 136 14.70 -20.39 -10.86
C GLU A 136 13.29 -19.79 -10.71
N ASN A 137 12.31 -20.58 -10.25
CA ASN A 137 10.91 -20.15 -10.05
C ASN A 137 10.50 -20.33 -8.60
N GLN A 138 10.66 -19.26 -7.80
CA GLN A 138 10.23 -19.26 -6.41
C GLN A 138 8.74 -18.94 -6.27
N VAL A 139 8.07 -19.65 -5.36
CA VAL A 139 6.69 -19.38 -4.98
C VAL A 139 6.66 -18.74 -3.61
N ILE A 140 5.94 -17.62 -3.46
CA ILE A 140 5.74 -16.94 -2.19
C ILE A 140 4.46 -17.47 -1.53
N PHE A 141 4.60 -17.97 -0.32
CA PHE A 141 3.48 -18.39 0.50
C PHE A 141 2.97 -17.21 1.32
N MET A 142 1.80 -16.71 0.94
CA MET A 142 1.05 -15.69 1.65
C MET A 142 -0.01 -16.37 2.50
N THR A 143 0.29 -16.54 3.77
CA THR A 143 -0.50 -17.35 4.71
C THR A 143 -1.38 -16.50 5.62
N GLU A 144 -1.24 -15.17 5.58
CA GLU A 144 -2.02 -14.26 6.40
C GLU A 144 -3.06 -13.50 5.56
N PRO A 145 -4.28 -13.25 6.07
CA PRO A 145 -5.31 -12.50 5.33
C PRO A 145 -4.87 -11.10 4.88
N ILE A 146 -3.95 -10.47 5.61
CA ILE A 146 -3.43 -9.14 5.26
C ILE A 146 -2.54 -9.16 4.00
N ASP A 147 -1.99 -10.32 3.63
CA ASP A 147 -1.09 -10.45 2.48
C ASP A 147 -1.81 -10.14 1.16
N GLU A 148 -3.11 -10.44 1.06
CA GLU A 148 -3.94 -10.11 -0.09
C GLU A 148 -4.02 -8.59 -0.32
N TYR A 149 -4.02 -7.80 0.75
CA TYR A 149 -4.00 -6.33 0.64
C TYR A 149 -2.62 -5.81 0.22
N VAL A 150 -1.54 -6.52 0.58
CA VAL A 150 -0.17 -6.14 0.20
C VAL A 150 0.00 -6.24 -1.31
N VAL A 151 -0.37 -7.38 -1.91
CA VAL A 151 -0.23 -7.63 -3.37
C VAL A 151 -1.14 -6.79 -4.24
N GLN A 152 -2.24 -6.26 -3.70
CA GLN A 152 -3.06 -5.29 -4.43
C GLN A 152 -2.28 -4.01 -4.75
N GLN A 153 -1.39 -3.59 -3.84
CA GLN A 153 -0.54 -2.40 -4.02
C GLN A 153 0.84 -2.73 -4.55
N LEU A 154 1.42 -3.87 -4.16
CA LEU A 154 2.74 -4.33 -4.57
C LEU A 154 2.60 -5.28 -5.77
N LYS A 155 2.35 -4.73 -6.96
CA LYS A 155 2.20 -5.53 -8.20
C LYS A 155 3.54 -5.93 -8.82
N GLU A 156 4.59 -5.20 -8.49
CA GLU A 156 5.94 -5.40 -9.00
C GLU A 156 6.93 -5.15 -7.87
N TYR A 157 8.00 -5.93 -7.83
CA TYR A 157 9.11 -5.76 -6.92
C TYR A 157 10.42 -6.07 -7.65
N ASP A 158 11.39 -5.18 -7.52
CA ASP A 158 12.72 -5.30 -8.16
C ASP A 158 12.66 -5.57 -9.68
N GLY A 159 11.74 -4.89 -10.37
CA GLY A 159 11.52 -5.04 -11.82
C GLY A 159 10.79 -6.32 -12.23
N LYS A 160 10.37 -7.16 -11.28
CA LYS A 160 9.66 -8.42 -11.54
C LYS A 160 8.21 -8.31 -11.10
N GLN A 161 7.28 -8.65 -11.99
CA GLN A 161 5.85 -8.66 -11.67
C GLN A 161 5.51 -9.82 -10.73
N LEU A 162 4.64 -9.56 -9.75
CA LEU A 162 4.09 -10.61 -8.91
C LEU A 162 2.88 -11.22 -9.62
N VAL A 163 2.89 -12.53 -9.83
CA VAL A 163 1.81 -13.24 -10.53
C VAL A 163 1.18 -14.25 -9.57
N SER A 164 -0.14 -14.28 -9.49
CA SER A 164 -0.84 -15.27 -8.66
C SER A 164 -0.82 -16.63 -9.34
N VAL A 165 -0.49 -17.70 -8.60
CA VAL A 165 -0.57 -19.08 -9.14
C VAL A 165 -1.98 -19.64 -9.14
N THR A 166 -2.91 -18.97 -8.45
CA THR A 166 -4.32 -19.39 -8.34
C THR A 166 -5.25 -18.60 -9.25
N LYS A 167 -4.70 -17.71 -10.09
CA LYS A 167 -5.43 -16.97 -11.12
C LYS A 167 -5.12 -17.53 -12.50
N GLU A 168 -6.08 -17.39 -13.40
CA GLU A 168 -5.88 -17.68 -14.82
C GLU A 168 -4.72 -16.85 -15.42
N GLY A 169 -4.11 -17.36 -16.49
CA GLY A 169 -3.09 -16.61 -17.25
C GLY A 169 -1.69 -16.64 -16.63
N LEU A 170 -1.39 -17.60 -15.74
CA LEU A 170 -0.03 -17.83 -15.30
C LEU A 170 0.85 -18.28 -16.48
N GLU A 171 1.81 -17.45 -16.84
CA GLU A 171 2.84 -17.77 -17.82
C GLU A 171 4.16 -18.02 -17.08
N LEU A 172 4.70 -19.23 -17.26
CA LEU A 172 6.02 -19.58 -16.79
C LEU A 172 7.02 -19.45 -17.95
N PRO A 173 8.28 -19.07 -17.67
CA PRO A 173 9.33 -19.16 -18.68
C PRO A 173 9.48 -20.62 -19.10
N GLU A 174 9.32 -20.88 -20.40
CA GLU A 174 9.39 -22.21 -21.03
C GLU A 174 10.45 -22.18 -22.14
N ASP A 175 11.10 -23.31 -22.40
CA ASP A 175 11.94 -23.46 -23.60
C ASP A 175 11.12 -23.75 -24.88
N ASP A 176 11.78 -23.68 -26.04
CA ASP A 176 11.14 -23.93 -27.36
C ASP A 176 10.52 -25.33 -27.49
N GLY A 177 11.06 -26.32 -26.78
CA GLY A 177 10.56 -27.69 -26.73
C GLY A 177 9.33 -27.85 -25.82
N GLU A 178 9.36 -27.22 -24.65
CA GLU A 178 8.23 -27.18 -23.71
C GLU A 178 7.02 -26.45 -24.31
N THR A 179 7.26 -25.33 -24.99
CA THR A 179 6.24 -24.55 -25.68
C THR A 179 5.50 -25.39 -26.72
N LYS A 180 6.23 -26.11 -27.57
CA LYS A 180 5.65 -27.01 -28.60
C LYS A 180 4.85 -28.16 -27.99
N LYS A 181 5.33 -28.71 -26.87
CA LYS A 181 4.62 -29.77 -26.15
C LYS A 181 3.29 -29.25 -25.58
N ARG A 182 3.29 -28.03 -25.02
CA ARG A 182 2.08 -27.36 -24.52
C ARG A 182 1.05 -27.12 -25.62
N GLU A 183 1.47 -26.64 -26.79
CA GLU A 183 0.57 -26.45 -27.94
C GLU A 183 -0.03 -27.78 -28.42
N SER A 184 0.79 -28.85 -28.47
CA SER A 184 0.33 -30.19 -28.84
C SER A 184 -0.68 -30.74 -27.85
N ASP A 185 -0.43 -30.62 -26.54
CA ASP A 185 -1.33 -31.12 -25.51
C ASP A 185 -2.61 -30.29 -25.43
N LYS A 186 -2.53 -28.96 -25.66
CA LYS A 186 -3.70 -28.09 -25.77
C LYS A 186 -4.64 -28.55 -26.89
N ALA A 187 -4.09 -28.93 -28.04
CA ALA A 187 -4.87 -29.47 -29.15
C ALA A 187 -5.48 -30.85 -28.83
N LYS A 188 -4.74 -31.75 -28.15
CA LYS A 188 -5.23 -33.08 -27.78
C LYS A 188 -6.41 -33.03 -26.80
N PHE A 189 -6.35 -32.13 -25.82
CA PHE A 189 -7.35 -32.06 -24.75
C PHE A 189 -8.50 -31.08 -25.02
N GLU A 190 -8.49 -30.35 -26.14
CA GLU A 190 -9.54 -29.40 -26.49
C GLU A 190 -10.94 -30.04 -26.50
N GLY A 191 -11.07 -31.24 -27.08
CA GLY A 191 -12.34 -31.97 -27.11
C GLY A 191 -12.85 -32.33 -25.71
N LEU A 192 -11.95 -32.74 -24.81
CA LEU A 192 -12.29 -33.05 -23.42
C LEU A 192 -12.72 -31.79 -22.65
N CYS A 193 -12.02 -30.67 -22.84
CA CYS A 193 -12.36 -29.40 -22.21
C CYS A 193 -13.77 -28.91 -22.59
N LYS A 194 -14.18 -29.08 -23.86
CA LYS A 194 -15.55 -28.76 -24.33
C LYS A 194 -16.60 -29.61 -23.62
N ILE A 195 -16.42 -30.93 -23.57
CA ILE A 195 -17.35 -31.84 -22.88
C ILE A 195 -17.50 -31.47 -21.40
N ILE A 196 -16.39 -31.19 -20.71
CA ILE A 196 -16.42 -30.80 -19.29
C ILE A 196 -17.15 -29.46 -19.13
N LYS A 197 -16.92 -28.50 -20.03
CA LYS A 197 -17.61 -27.20 -20.00
C LYS A 197 -19.10 -27.36 -20.20
N ASP A 198 -19.54 -28.22 -21.12
CA ASP A 198 -20.96 -28.45 -21.40
C ASP A 198 -21.66 -29.12 -20.20
N ILE A 199 -21.00 -30.07 -19.52
CA ILE A 199 -21.55 -30.74 -18.34
C ILE A 199 -21.63 -29.79 -17.13
N LEU A 200 -20.66 -28.89 -16.98
CA LEU A 200 -20.51 -28.00 -15.82
C LEU A 200 -20.82 -26.53 -16.15
N ASP A 201 -21.58 -26.26 -17.20
CA ASP A 201 -21.83 -24.90 -17.72
C ASP A 201 -22.44 -23.97 -16.67
N PHE A 202 -23.24 -24.52 -15.77
CA PHE A 202 -23.88 -23.79 -14.67
C PHE A 202 -22.90 -23.34 -13.57
N ALA A 203 -21.71 -23.95 -13.48
CA ALA A 203 -20.73 -23.75 -12.40
C ALA A 203 -19.38 -23.20 -12.87
N LEU A 204 -19.03 -23.35 -14.15
CA LEU A 204 -17.73 -22.96 -14.70
C LEU A 204 -17.87 -21.88 -15.77
N GLN A 205 -17.00 -20.88 -15.73
CA GLN A 205 -16.97 -19.83 -16.75
C GLN A 205 -16.19 -20.28 -18.00
N GLN A 206 -15.10 -21.03 -17.84
CA GLN A 206 -14.27 -21.54 -18.93
C GLN A 206 -13.46 -22.77 -18.49
N THR A 207 -12.96 -23.54 -19.47
CA THR A 207 -12.04 -24.66 -19.25
C THR A 207 -10.84 -24.48 -20.17
N SER A 208 -9.63 -24.74 -19.67
CA SER A 208 -8.41 -24.71 -20.49
C SER A 208 -7.45 -25.82 -20.10
N PRO A 209 -6.76 -26.45 -21.07
CA PRO A 209 -5.63 -27.34 -20.77
C PRO A 209 -4.46 -26.50 -20.27
N THR A 210 -4.03 -26.73 -19.04
CA THR A 210 -2.83 -26.12 -18.46
C THR A 210 -1.95 -27.21 -17.84
N LEU A 211 -0.63 -27.15 -18.08
CA LEU A 211 0.35 -28.02 -17.44
C LEU A 211 0.80 -27.33 -16.14
N GLY A 212 -0.04 -27.38 -15.11
CA GLY A 212 0.24 -26.81 -13.78
C GLY A 212 0.50 -27.85 -12.69
N GLY A 213 0.76 -29.11 -13.05
CA GLY A 213 1.07 -30.17 -12.10
C GLY A 213 2.58 -30.36 -11.97
N GLN A 214 3.09 -30.40 -10.74
CA GLN A 214 4.40 -31.01 -10.49
C GLN A 214 4.45 -32.39 -11.19
N GLN A 215 5.61 -32.73 -11.77
CA GLN A 215 5.84 -34.07 -12.35
C GLN A 215 5.30 -35.15 -11.40
N GLY A 216 4.20 -35.81 -11.80
CA GLY A 216 3.68 -37.00 -11.10
C GLY A 216 2.25 -36.94 -10.54
N GLN A 217 1.51 -35.82 -10.61
CA GLN A 217 0.09 -35.81 -10.21
C GLN A 217 -0.82 -35.21 -11.29
N GLN A 218 -1.70 -36.05 -11.86
CA GLN A 218 -2.77 -35.67 -12.77
C GLN A 218 -3.98 -35.16 -11.97
N ASN A 219 -4.00 -33.86 -11.61
CA ASN A 219 -5.11 -33.26 -10.88
C ASN A 219 -5.74 -32.11 -11.68
N ILE A 220 -7.08 -32.10 -11.77
CA ILE A 220 -7.86 -30.93 -12.24
C ILE A 220 -7.87 -29.91 -11.10
N SER A 221 -7.57 -28.65 -11.40
CA SER A 221 -7.61 -27.54 -10.45
C SER A 221 -8.58 -26.46 -10.91
N ILE A 222 -9.29 -25.83 -9.98
CA ILE A 222 -10.15 -24.66 -10.24
C ILE A 222 -9.34 -23.41 -9.88
N VAL A 223 -9.24 -22.48 -10.82
CA VAL A 223 -8.56 -21.19 -10.64
C VAL A 223 -9.56 -20.05 -10.76
N ALA A 224 -9.29 -18.94 -10.08
CA ALA A 224 -10.09 -17.73 -10.19
C ALA A 224 -9.77 -16.99 -11.50
N SER A 225 -10.71 -16.16 -11.97
CA SER A 225 -10.41 -15.22 -13.05
C SER A 225 -9.40 -14.15 -12.60
N THR A 226 -8.78 -13.48 -13.55
CA THR A 226 -7.75 -12.44 -13.31
C THR A 226 -8.25 -11.32 -12.38
N VAL A 227 -9.53 -10.97 -12.50
CA VAL A 227 -10.20 -9.91 -11.71
C VAL A 227 -10.93 -10.47 -10.48
N GLY A 228 -11.10 -11.80 -10.38
CA GLY A 228 -11.80 -12.46 -9.27
C GLY A 228 -11.00 -12.53 -7.97
N ILE A 229 -11.71 -12.77 -6.87
CA ILE A 229 -11.14 -13.03 -5.54
C ILE A 229 -10.69 -14.50 -5.50
N SER A 230 -9.42 -14.75 -5.19
CA SER A 230 -8.91 -16.11 -5.03
C SER A 230 -9.33 -16.69 -3.67
N GLN A 231 -9.74 -17.96 -3.61
CA GLN A 231 -10.14 -18.60 -2.34
C GLN A 231 -8.98 -18.75 -1.33
N SER A 232 -7.73 -18.65 -1.78
CA SER A 232 -6.54 -18.55 -0.93
C SER A 232 -5.40 -17.97 -1.78
N GLY A 233 -4.89 -16.79 -1.41
CA GLY A 233 -3.91 -16.06 -2.20
C GLY A 233 -2.51 -16.68 -2.14
N ILE A 234 -2.23 -17.70 -2.94
CA ILE A 234 -0.85 -18.16 -3.18
C ILE A 234 -0.32 -17.40 -4.42
N PHE A 235 0.86 -16.80 -4.30
CA PHE A 235 1.47 -15.99 -5.37
C PHE A 235 2.85 -16.56 -5.74
N ALA A 236 3.19 -16.62 -7.02
CA ALA A 236 4.54 -16.93 -7.48
C ALA A 236 5.30 -15.64 -7.74
N VAL A 237 6.55 -15.60 -7.26
CA VAL A 237 7.46 -14.50 -7.55
C VAL A 237 8.86 -15.06 -7.58
N THR A 238 9.54 -14.88 -8.71
CA THR A 238 10.98 -15.14 -8.84
C THR A 238 11.77 -14.05 -8.13
N VAL A 239 11.84 -14.05 -6.80
CA VAL A 239 12.74 -13.14 -6.06
C VAL A 239 14.08 -13.82 -5.85
N GLU A 240 15.12 -13.35 -6.53
CA GLU A 240 16.49 -13.71 -6.17
C GLU A 240 16.93 -12.84 -5.01
N ARG A 241 16.70 -13.29 -3.77
CA ARG A 241 17.61 -12.95 -2.67
C ARG A 241 17.85 -14.19 -1.81
N PRO A 242 19.12 -14.64 -1.70
CA PRO A 242 19.46 -15.62 -0.68
C PRO A 242 19.33 -15.00 0.71
N LEU A 243 18.92 -15.82 1.68
CA LEU A 243 18.90 -15.51 3.11
C LEU A 243 20.27 -15.05 3.63
#